data_AF-A0A9E5I6S0-F1
#
_entry.id   AF-A0A9E5I6S0-F1
#
_cell.length_a   1.000
_cell.length_b   1.000
_cell.length_c   1.000
_cell.angle_alpha   90.00
_cell.angle_beta   90.00
_cell.angle_gamma   90.00
#
_symmetry.space_group_name_H-M   'P 1'
#
loop_
_entity.id
_entity.type
_entity.pdbx_description
1 polymer ?
#
loop_
_entity_poly.entity_id
_entity_poly.type
_entity_poly.pdbx_seq_one_letter_code
_entity_poly.pdbx_strand_id
1 'polypeptide(L)'
;PMKKAALEKILERWGELDGPGASAYGMQVYEQTGNPGLLRDALEGWARKDPQGAINQLASLGLNDRLQGDIRRDLVGQWTEQNPAAASAYATANRNTNSWGGLVTVVADEWSKRDPKAAAIWAAELPSGMDKRSAIFQAIRGWAEADLEGAAAFISAQPPGESRDTMAGTMARQVGRDDPAAGLKWAAMVADPGIQQQAVAGALVELYRKDTNQAMLLLQSSSISAQVQEAALARMTNRGPWWR
;
A
#
# COMPACT_ATOMS: atom_id res chain seq x y z
N PRO A 1 -19.52 14.49 25.10
CA PRO A 1 -18.18 14.76 24.53
C PRO A 1 -17.02 14.48 25.51
N MET A 2 -16.91 15.20 26.63
CA MET A 2 -15.80 15.03 27.58
C MET A 2 -15.71 13.64 28.22
N LYS A 3 -16.84 13.03 28.58
CA LYS A 3 -16.86 11.67 29.17
C LYS A 3 -16.32 10.60 28.21
N LYS A 4 -16.57 10.74 26.91
CA LYS A 4 -16.08 9.80 25.88
C LYS A 4 -14.55 9.90 25.74
N ALA A 5 -14.02 11.11 25.58
CA ALA A 5 -12.58 11.36 25.51
C ALA A 5 -11.82 10.95 26.78
N ALA A 6 -12.44 11.07 27.95
CA ALA A 6 -11.85 10.59 29.20
C ALA A 6 -11.78 9.06 29.25
N LEU A 7 -12.84 8.37 28.81
CA LEU A 7 -12.87 6.90 28.74
C LEU A 7 -11.86 6.36 27.73
N GLU A 8 -11.77 6.97 26.54
CA GLU A 8 -10.76 6.62 25.53
C GLU A 8 -9.35 6.66 26.12
N LYS A 9 -8.96 7.79 26.75
CA LYS A 9 -7.65 7.92 27.40
C LYS A 9 -7.40 6.95 28.56
N ILE A 10 -8.45 6.61 29.32
CA ILE A 10 -8.34 5.63 30.40
C ILE A 10 -8.07 4.24 29.81
N LEU A 11 -8.78 3.85 28.75
CA LEU A 11 -8.63 2.53 28.15
C LEU A 11 -7.29 2.39 27.41
N GLU A 12 -6.83 3.43 26.71
CA GLU A 12 -5.47 3.45 26.15
C GLU A 12 -4.43 3.25 27.25
N ARG A 13 -4.54 4.01 28.35
CA ARG A 13 -3.58 3.92 29.45
C ARG A 13 -3.65 2.58 30.17
N TRP A 14 -4.84 2.01 30.32
CA TRP A 14 -5.00 0.68 30.88
C TRP A 14 -4.40 -0.37 29.94
N GLY A 15 -4.63 -0.29 28.63
CA GLY A 15 -4.03 -1.18 27.65
C GLY A 15 -2.49 -1.19 27.72
N GLU A 16 -1.86 -0.03 27.92
CA GLU A 16 -0.40 0.07 28.12
C GLU A 16 0.11 -0.62 29.41
N LEU A 17 -0.75 -0.83 30.40
CA LEU A 17 -0.40 -1.42 31.70
C LEU A 17 -0.79 -2.90 31.79
N ASP A 18 -1.96 -3.25 31.28
CA ASP A 18 -2.57 -4.59 31.29
C ASP A 18 -3.45 -4.74 30.05
N GLY A 19 -2.80 -5.02 28.92
CA GLY A 19 -3.44 -5.21 27.63
C GLY A 19 -4.50 -6.32 27.59
N PRO A 20 -4.23 -7.53 28.13
CA PRO A 20 -5.23 -8.59 28.21
C PRO A 20 -6.48 -8.17 29.00
N GLY A 21 -6.31 -7.54 30.16
CA GLY A 21 -7.44 -7.07 30.97
C GLY A 21 -8.25 -5.97 30.29
N ALA A 22 -7.57 -4.96 29.72
CA ALA A 22 -8.23 -3.85 29.04
C ALA A 22 -8.99 -4.31 27.79
N SER A 23 -8.39 -5.19 26.98
CA SER A 23 -9.03 -5.73 25.77
C SER A 23 -10.21 -6.66 26.10
N ALA A 24 -10.13 -7.45 27.17
CA ALA A 24 -11.25 -8.27 27.65
C ALA A 24 -12.43 -7.40 28.09
N TYR A 25 -12.17 -6.30 28.81
CA TYR A 25 -13.21 -5.33 29.16
C TYR A 25 -13.82 -4.66 27.92
N GLY A 26 -12.97 -4.20 26.98
CA GLY A 26 -13.43 -3.62 25.72
C GLY A 26 -14.31 -4.58 24.91
N MET A 27 -13.97 -5.87 24.90
CA MET A 27 -14.78 -6.92 24.26
C MET A 27 -16.13 -7.10 24.94
N GLN A 28 -16.17 -7.14 26.27
CA GLN A 28 -17.44 -7.23 27.02
C GLN A 28 -18.37 -6.06 26.69
N VAL A 29 -17.83 -4.84 26.59
CA VAL A 29 -18.63 -3.66 26.20
C VAL A 29 -19.11 -3.78 24.75
N TYR A 30 -18.26 -4.26 23.84
CA TYR A 30 -18.64 -4.49 22.45
C TYR A 30 -19.78 -5.50 22.33
N GLU A 31 -19.77 -6.61 23.07
CA GLU A 31 -20.85 -7.62 23.04
C GLU A 31 -22.19 -7.05 23.50
N GLN A 32 -22.18 -6.11 24.45
CA GLN A 32 -23.40 -5.48 24.97
C GLN A 32 -23.93 -4.34 24.08
N THR A 33 -23.04 -3.64 23.38
CA THR A 33 -23.37 -2.36 22.72
C THR A 33 -23.22 -2.37 21.20
N GLY A 34 -22.49 -3.35 20.66
CA GLY A 34 -22.05 -3.38 19.27
C GLY A 34 -21.00 -2.33 18.90
N ASN A 35 -20.51 -1.53 19.86
CA ASN A 35 -19.56 -0.44 19.60
C ASN A 35 -18.12 -0.89 19.92
N PRO A 36 -17.22 -0.97 18.92
CA PRO A 36 -15.86 -1.47 19.14
C PRO A 36 -14.89 -0.41 19.68
N GLY A 37 -15.33 0.83 19.95
CA GLY A 37 -14.45 1.95 20.32
C GLY A 37 -13.52 1.62 21.49
N LEU A 38 -14.07 1.20 22.63
CA LEU A 38 -13.25 0.87 23.81
C LEU A 38 -12.32 -0.32 23.58
N LEU A 39 -12.73 -1.28 22.73
CA LEU A 39 -11.87 -2.40 22.35
C LEU A 39 -10.68 -1.91 21.51
N ARG A 40 -10.90 -0.98 20.59
CA ARG A 40 -9.83 -0.34 19.80
C ARG A 40 -8.87 0.41 20.71
N ASP A 41 -9.39 1.29 21.55
CA ASP A 41 -8.57 2.10 22.47
C ASP A 41 -7.68 1.21 23.38
N ALA A 42 -8.24 0.11 23.89
CA ALA A 42 -7.50 -0.85 24.71
C ALA A 42 -6.37 -1.56 23.93
N LEU A 43 -6.67 -2.03 22.71
CA LEU A 43 -5.68 -2.72 21.87
C LEU A 43 -4.61 -1.76 21.35
N GLU A 44 -4.97 -0.52 21.00
CA GLU A 44 -4.03 0.54 20.59
C GLU A 44 -3.13 0.96 21.74
N GLY A 45 -3.68 1.06 22.95
CA GLY A 45 -2.91 1.27 24.17
C GLY A 45 -1.90 0.16 24.42
N TRP A 46 -2.33 -1.10 24.32
CA TRP A 46 -1.42 -2.25 24.45
C TRP A 46 -0.34 -2.25 23.37
N ALA A 47 -0.71 -1.97 22.11
CA ALA A 47 0.21 -2.00 20.99
C ALA A 47 1.35 -0.97 21.06
N ARG A 48 1.22 0.08 21.88
CA ARG A 48 2.33 1.01 22.18
C ARG A 48 3.52 0.35 22.89
N LYS A 49 3.31 -0.76 23.60
CA LYS A 49 4.38 -1.52 24.27
C LYS A 49 4.62 -2.89 23.66
N ASP A 50 3.56 -3.56 23.24
CA ASP A 50 3.60 -4.91 22.71
C ASP A 50 2.61 -5.04 21.54
N PRO A 51 2.97 -4.52 20.35
CA PRO A 51 2.11 -4.54 19.17
C PRO A 51 1.83 -5.96 18.70
N GLN A 52 2.81 -6.87 18.79
CA GLN A 52 2.61 -8.27 18.42
C GLN A 52 1.62 -8.97 19.36
N GLY A 53 1.71 -8.74 20.67
CA GLY A 53 0.75 -9.24 21.65
C GLY A 53 -0.67 -8.75 21.40
N ALA A 54 -0.85 -7.45 21.18
CA ALA A 54 -2.16 -6.86 20.87
C ALA A 54 -2.77 -7.43 19.59
N ILE A 55 -1.97 -7.56 18.53
CA ILE A 55 -2.39 -8.13 17.24
C ILE A 55 -2.75 -9.63 17.39
N ASN A 56 -1.99 -10.39 18.17
CA ASN A 56 -2.29 -11.80 18.46
C ASN A 56 -3.56 -11.94 19.30
N GLN A 57 -3.77 -11.07 20.30
CA GLN A 57 -5.01 -11.06 21.07
C GLN A 57 -6.20 -10.80 20.16
N LEU A 58 -6.12 -9.78 19.28
CA LEU A 58 -7.16 -9.47 18.30
C LEU A 58 -7.52 -10.68 17.42
N ALA A 59 -6.56 -11.57 17.13
CA ALA A 59 -6.81 -12.82 16.41
C ALA A 59 -7.77 -13.77 17.14
N SER A 60 -7.79 -13.74 18.47
CA SER A 60 -8.53 -14.65 19.34
C SER A 60 -9.93 -14.17 19.74
N LEU A 61 -10.27 -12.90 19.49
CA LEU A 61 -11.51 -12.27 19.98
C LEU A 61 -12.79 -12.69 19.25
N GLY A 62 -12.70 -13.50 18.18
CA GLY A 62 -13.88 -13.98 17.45
C GLY A 62 -14.72 -12.88 16.78
N LEU A 63 -14.10 -11.74 16.48
CA LEU A 63 -14.73 -10.65 15.73
C LEU A 63 -15.00 -11.08 14.27
N ASN A 64 -15.97 -10.43 13.63
CA ASN A 64 -16.13 -10.61 12.18
C ASN A 64 -14.89 -10.12 11.42
N ASP A 65 -14.60 -10.76 10.28
CA ASP A 65 -13.39 -10.54 9.48
C ASP A 65 -13.16 -9.06 9.12
N ARG A 66 -14.24 -8.31 8.82
CA ARG A 66 -14.15 -6.90 8.44
C ARG A 66 -13.64 -6.06 9.61
N LEU A 67 -14.32 -6.11 10.75
CA LEU A 67 -13.95 -5.34 11.93
C LEU A 67 -12.55 -5.73 12.41
N GLN A 68 -12.27 -7.03 12.44
CA GLN A 68 -10.97 -7.54 12.83
C GLN A 68 -9.85 -7.05 11.91
N GLY A 69 -10.08 -7.09 10.59
CA GLY A 69 -9.16 -6.57 9.59
C GLY A 69 -8.93 -5.07 9.72
N ASP A 70 -9.97 -4.28 10.00
CA ASP A 70 -9.85 -2.84 10.24
C ASP A 70 -8.94 -2.55 11.44
N ILE A 71 -9.23 -3.12 12.62
CA ILE A 71 -8.42 -2.91 13.82
C ILE A 71 -6.98 -3.39 13.59
N ARG A 72 -6.79 -4.52 12.92
CA ARG A 72 -5.45 -5.07 12.62
C ARG A 72 -4.62 -4.09 11.78
N ARG A 73 -5.22 -3.45 10.78
CA ARG A 73 -4.53 -2.44 9.95
C ARG A 73 -4.12 -1.23 10.78
N ASP A 74 -5.00 -0.76 11.67
CA ASP A 74 -4.72 0.37 12.56
C ASP A 74 -3.52 0.05 13.48
N LEU A 75 -3.51 -1.13 14.11
CA LEU A 75 -2.41 -1.57 14.98
C LEU A 75 -1.09 -1.74 14.21
N VAL A 76 -1.12 -2.30 13.00
CA VAL A 76 0.10 -2.46 12.17
C VAL A 76 0.60 -1.11 11.66
N GLY A 77 -0.29 -0.17 11.33
CA GLY A 77 0.09 1.19 10.97
C GLY A 77 0.80 1.89 12.13
N GLN A 78 0.19 1.83 13.32
CA GLN A 78 0.79 2.37 14.55
C GLN A 78 2.15 1.72 14.87
N TRP A 79 2.28 0.40 14.70
CA TRP A 79 3.56 -0.29 14.88
C TRP A 79 4.59 0.18 13.84
N THR A 80 4.18 0.38 12.59
CA THR A 80 5.07 0.86 11.52
C THR A 80 5.58 2.27 11.82
N GLU A 81 4.75 3.14 12.40
CA GLU A 81 5.18 4.46 12.85
C GLU A 81 6.21 4.38 13.99
N GLN A 82 6.11 3.42 14.90
CA GLN A 82 7.06 3.29 16.01
C GLN A 82 8.36 2.60 15.59
N ASN A 83 8.24 1.52 14.81
CA ASN A 83 9.35 0.68 14.40
C ASN A 83 9.04 -0.03 13.07
N PRO A 84 9.32 0.61 11.92
CA PRO A 84 8.99 0.06 10.61
C PRO A 84 9.78 -1.23 10.30
N ALA A 85 11.00 -1.38 10.82
CA ALA A 85 11.79 -2.60 10.63
C ALA A 85 11.14 -3.83 11.31
N ALA A 86 10.66 -3.67 12.54
CA ALA A 86 9.96 -4.75 13.24
C ALA A 86 8.59 -5.04 12.62
N ALA A 87 7.81 -4.00 12.29
CA ALA A 87 6.50 -4.15 11.66
C ALA A 87 6.59 -4.82 10.28
N SER A 88 7.59 -4.45 9.48
CA SER A 88 7.84 -5.04 8.16
C SER A 88 8.28 -6.50 8.23
N ALA A 89 9.15 -6.86 9.18
CA ALA A 89 9.50 -8.26 9.44
C ALA A 89 8.26 -9.08 9.84
N TYR A 90 7.43 -8.54 10.73
CA TYR A 90 6.18 -9.18 11.14
C TYR A 90 5.21 -9.35 9.96
N ALA A 91 4.98 -8.29 9.18
CA ALA A 91 4.12 -8.34 8.01
C ALA A 91 4.64 -9.35 6.99
N THR A 92 5.97 -9.44 6.80
CA THR A 92 6.59 -10.42 5.89
C THR A 92 6.44 -11.86 6.37
N ALA A 93 6.52 -12.10 7.68
CA ALA A 93 6.34 -13.44 8.24
C ALA A 93 4.88 -13.92 8.20
N ASN A 94 3.91 -12.98 8.21
CA ASN A 94 2.48 -13.28 8.30
C ASN A 94 1.71 -13.00 7.00
N ARG A 95 2.39 -13.04 5.84
CA ARG A 95 1.79 -12.86 4.51
C ARG A 95 0.95 -14.06 4.10
N ASN A 96 -0.23 -14.21 4.69
CA ASN A 96 -1.24 -15.15 4.19
C ASN A 96 -2.43 -14.37 3.61
N THR A 97 -2.72 -14.63 2.34
CA THR A 97 -3.76 -13.95 1.55
C THR A 97 -5.17 -14.16 2.11
N ASN A 98 -5.40 -15.21 2.91
CA ASN A 98 -6.75 -15.59 3.35
C ASN A 98 -7.15 -15.03 4.72
N SER A 99 -6.21 -14.53 5.52
CA SER A 99 -6.49 -14.10 6.91
C SER A 99 -5.82 -12.78 7.31
N TRP A 100 -4.79 -12.35 6.57
CA TRP A 100 -3.97 -11.17 6.89
C TRP A 100 -3.66 -10.31 5.65
N GLY A 101 -4.52 -10.41 4.63
CA GLY A 101 -4.33 -9.74 3.34
C GLY A 101 -4.12 -8.23 3.49
N GLY A 102 -3.06 -7.72 2.87
CA GLY A 102 -2.82 -6.28 2.75
C GLY A 102 -1.94 -5.64 3.84
N LEU A 103 -1.48 -6.37 4.86
CA LEU A 103 -0.58 -5.81 5.87
C LEU A 103 0.73 -5.28 5.27
N VAL A 104 1.30 -6.01 4.32
CA VAL A 104 2.49 -5.56 3.60
C VAL A 104 2.26 -4.23 2.88
N THR A 105 1.05 -4.01 2.38
CA THR A 105 0.68 -2.74 1.73
C THR A 105 0.53 -1.61 2.75
N VAL A 106 -0.02 -1.89 3.94
CA VAL A 106 -0.11 -0.92 5.04
C VAL A 106 1.28 -0.50 5.51
N VAL A 107 2.17 -1.48 5.75
CA VAL A 107 3.55 -1.17 6.14
C VAL A 107 4.27 -0.35 5.07
N ALA A 108 4.10 -0.71 3.78
CA ALA A 108 4.71 0.06 2.69
C ALA A 108 4.21 1.51 2.65
N ASP A 109 2.90 1.72 2.78
CA ASP A 109 2.28 3.06 2.78
C ASP A 109 2.77 3.89 3.97
N GLU A 110 2.67 3.37 5.19
CA GLU A 110 3.05 4.10 6.40
C GLU A 110 4.56 4.35 6.48
N TRP A 111 5.38 3.36 6.13
CA TRP A 111 6.83 3.55 6.10
C TRP A 111 7.22 4.59 5.04
N SER A 112 6.54 4.60 3.89
CA SER A 112 6.87 5.54 2.81
C SER A 112 6.66 7.01 3.16
N LYS A 113 5.75 7.32 4.08
CA LYS A 113 5.51 8.69 4.57
C LYS A 113 6.71 9.26 5.33
N ARG A 114 7.63 8.40 5.81
CA ARG A 114 8.77 8.78 6.66
C ARG A 114 10.11 8.50 5.98
N ASP A 115 10.24 7.32 5.38
CA ASP A 115 11.42 6.92 4.64
C ASP A 115 11.00 6.10 3.40
N PRO A 116 10.61 6.79 2.31
CA PRO A 116 10.16 6.12 1.09
C PRO A 116 11.26 5.28 0.44
N LYS A 117 12.53 5.62 0.63
CA LYS A 117 13.65 4.85 0.11
C LYS A 117 13.77 3.52 0.83
N ALA A 118 13.76 3.52 2.17
CA ALA A 118 13.82 2.28 2.94
C ALA A 118 12.59 1.40 2.69
N ALA A 119 11.39 2.00 2.59
CA ALA A 119 10.17 1.28 2.22
C ALA A 119 10.28 0.62 0.84
N ALA A 120 10.82 1.32 -0.16
CA ALA A 120 11.01 0.78 -1.51
C ALA A 120 12.06 -0.35 -1.56
N ILE A 121 13.14 -0.24 -0.78
CA ILE A 121 14.16 -1.29 -0.64
C ILE A 121 13.53 -2.55 -0.03
N TRP A 122 12.86 -2.42 1.12
CA TRP A 122 12.17 -3.54 1.75
C TRP A 122 11.13 -4.17 0.81
N ALA A 123 10.33 -3.34 0.13
CA ALA A 123 9.34 -3.81 -0.81
C ALA A 123 9.96 -4.63 -1.96
N ALA A 124 11.17 -4.28 -2.40
CA ALA A 124 11.88 -5.00 -3.46
C ALA A 124 12.42 -6.37 -3.02
N GLU A 125 12.66 -6.59 -1.73
CA GLU A 125 13.16 -7.83 -1.13
C GLU A 125 12.07 -8.89 -0.92
N LEU A 126 10.81 -8.46 -0.97
CA LEU A 126 9.67 -9.35 -0.83
C LEU A 126 9.66 -10.44 -1.93
N PRO A 127 9.24 -11.68 -1.61
CA PRO A 127 8.93 -12.70 -2.61
C PRO A 127 8.06 -12.20 -3.76
N SER A 128 8.40 -12.60 -4.98
CA SER A 128 7.64 -12.27 -6.20
C SER A 128 6.16 -12.60 -6.05
N GLY A 129 5.30 -11.69 -6.47
CA GLY A 129 3.85 -11.83 -6.29
C GLY A 129 3.12 -10.52 -6.09
N MET A 130 1.83 -10.62 -5.78
CA MET A 130 0.93 -9.46 -5.66
C MET A 130 1.35 -8.51 -4.54
N ASP A 131 1.73 -9.04 -3.39
CA ASP A 131 2.13 -8.22 -2.25
C ASP A 131 3.39 -7.41 -2.54
N LYS A 132 4.40 -7.99 -3.22
CA LYS A 132 5.62 -7.27 -3.65
C LYS A 132 5.25 -6.10 -4.54
N ARG A 133 4.44 -6.36 -5.58
CA ARG A 133 3.98 -5.32 -6.50
C ARG A 133 3.19 -4.21 -5.81
N SER A 134 2.33 -4.59 -4.86
CA SER A 134 1.51 -3.64 -4.10
C SER A 134 2.36 -2.78 -3.16
N ALA A 135 3.34 -3.38 -2.48
CA ALA A 135 4.27 -2.66 -1.61
C ALA A 135 5.14 -1.67 -2.41
N ILE A 136 5.71 -2.12 -3.53
CA ILE A 136 6.49 -1.24 -4.43
C ILE A 136 5.61 -0.09 -4.92
N PHE A 137 4.37 -0.38 -5.32
CA PHE A 137 3.43 0.65 -5.77
C PHE A 137 3.22 1.73 -4.71
N GLN A 138 2.93 1.36 -3.46
CA GLN A 138 2.72 2.35 -2.40
C GLN A 138 4.00 3.14 -2.09
N ALA A 139 5.13 2.45 -1.95
CA ALA A 139 6.39 3.09 -1.62
C ALA A 139 6.83 4.10 -2.69
N ILE A 140 6.78 3.71 -3.97
CA ILE A 140 7.19 4.59 -5.08
C ILE A 140 6.18 5.71 -5.30
N ARG A 141 4.87 5.45 -5.15
CA ARG A 141 3.86 6.49 -5.26
C ARG A 141 4.05 7.55 -4.18
N GLY A 142 4.17 7.15 -2.92
CA GLY A 142 4.41 8.05 -1.80
C GLY A 142 5.73 8.83 -1.96
N TRP A 143 6.78 8.15 -2.43
CA TRP A 143 8.04 8.81 -2.76
C TRP A 143 7.86 9.87 -3.85
N ALA A 144 7.28 9.51 -4.99
CA ALA A 144 7.13 10.41 -6.12
C ALA A 144 6.23 11.62 -5.81
N GLU A 145 5.25 11.46 -4.92
CA GLU A 145 4.42 12.56 -4.41
C GLU A 145 5.23 13.54 -3.54
N ALA A 146 6.23 13.07 -2.79
CA ALA A 146 7.06 13.89 -1.92
C ALA A 146 8.35 14.44 -2.58
N ASP A 147 9.00 13.62 -3.41
CA ASP A 147 10.29 13.86 -4.05
C ASP A 147 10.40 13.02 -5.33
N LEU A 148 9.88 13.56 -6.43
CA LEU A 148 9.90 12.91 -7.73
C LEU A 148 11.33 12.65 -8.25
N GLU A 149 12.24 13.60 -8.05
CA GLU A 149 13.62 13.50 -8.55
C GLU A 149 14.41 12.42 -7.82
N GLY A 150 14.29 12.35 -6.49
CA GLY A 150 14.93 11.30 -5.69
C GLY A 150 14.39 9.91 -6.02
N ALA A 151 13.07 9.77 -6.19
CA ALA A 151 12.45 8.52 -6.63
C ALA A 151 12.97 8.11 -8.02
N ALA A 152 13.00 9.05 -8.97
CA ALA A 152 13.51 8.81 -10.32
C ALA A 152 14.98 8.37 -10.32
N ALA A 153 15.84 9.04 -9.56
CA ALA A 153 17.25 8.69 -9.44
C ALA A 153 17.42 7.27 -8.86
N PHE A 154 16.65 6.94 -7.82
CA PHE A 154 16.69 5.62 -7.20
C PHE A 154 16.29 4.50 -8.17
N ILE A 155 15.17 4.65 -8.90
CA ILE A 155 14.68 3.65 -9.85
C ILE A 155 15.69 3.45 -10.99
N SER A 156 16.27 4.56 -11.48
CA SER A 156 17.24 4.53 -12.57
C SER A 156 18.51 3.75 -12.19
N ALA A 157 18.91 3.82 -10.92
CA ALA A 157 20.07 3.12 -10.38
C ALA A 157 19.82 1.63 -10.04
N GLN A 158 18.56 1.16 -10.07
CA GLN A 158 18.27 -0.24 -9.81
C GLN A 158 18.74 -1.14 -10.96
N PRO A 159 19.23 -2.37 -10.67
CA PRO A 159 19.52 -3.34 -11.71
C PRO A 159 18.24 -3.78 -12.44
N PRO A 160 18.33 -4.21 -13.71
CA PRO A 160 17.20 -4.80 -14.42
C PRO A 160 16.59 -5.99 -13.64
N GLY A 161 15.26 -6.09 -13.63
CA GLY A 161 14.53 -7.15 -12.96
C GLY A 161 13.12 -6.73 -12.53
N GLU A 162 12.35 -7.68 -11.99
CA GLU A 162 10.94 -7.50 -11.61
C GLU A 162 10.71 -6.25 -10.74
N SER A 163 11.58 -6.00 -9.76
CA SER A 163 11.44 -4.85 -8.87
C SER A 163 11.57 -3.52 -9.63
N ARG A 164 12.61 -3.38 -10.48
CA ARG A 164 12.81 -2.18 -11.29
C ARG A 164 11.68 -1.98 -12.29
N ASP A 165 11.23 -3.06 -12.94
CA ASP A 165 10.10 -3.02 -13.88
C ASP A 165 8.82 -2.54 -13.20
N THR A 166 8.54 -3.05 -11.99
CA THR A 166 7.38 -2.63 -11.20
C THR A 166 7.48 -1.16 -10.75
N MET A 167 8.67 -0.74 -10.31
CA MET A 167 8.93 0.65 -9.92
C MET A 167 8.77 1.61 -11.09
N ALA A 168 9.38 1.29 -12.24
CA ALA A 168 9.29 2.08 -13.47
C ALA A 168 7.85 2.12 -14.00
N GLY A 169 7.12 1.01 -13.96
CA GLY A 169 5.70 0.99 -14.32
C GLY A 169 4.81 1.83 -13.39
N THR A 170 5.13 1.85 -12.09
CA THR A 170 4.46 2.75 -11.12
C THR A 170 4.76 4.21 -11.44
N MET A 171 6.02 4.55 -11.70
CA MET A 171 6.45 5.90 -12.05
C MET A 171 5.82 6.37 -13.37
N ALA A 172 5.72 5.49 -14.37
CA ALA A 172 5.06 5.77 -15.64
C ALA A 172 3.61 6.22 -15.45
N ARG A 173 2.87 5.52 -14.58
CA ARG A 173 1.49 5.88 -14.24
C ARG A 173 1.40 7.19 -13.46
N GLN A 174 2.31 7.41 -12.51
CA GLN A 174 2.26 8.60 -11.66
C GLN A 174 2.55 9.86 -12.47
N VAL A 175 3.66 9.87 -13.21
CA VAL A 175 4.09 11.02 -14.02
C VAL A 175 3.20 11.20 -15.24
N GLY A 176 2.74 10.11 -15.86
CA GLY A 176 1.92 10.15 -17.07
C GLY A 176 0.57 10.85 -16.92
N ARG A 177 0.07 11.01 -15.69
CA ARG A 177 -1.15 11.78 -15.42
C ARG A 177 -1.03 13.24 -15.88
N ASP A 178 0.14 13.83 -15.67
CA ASP A 178 0.43 15.23 -15.97
C ASP A 178 1.34 15.40 -17.19
N ASP A 179 2.32 14.51 -17.36
CA ASP A 179 3.21 14.44 -18.52
C ASP A 179 3.21 13.02 -19.12
N PRO A 180 2.28 12.73 -20.04
CA PRO A 180 2.17 11.44 -20.71
C PRO A 180 3.44 11.03 -21.45
N ALA A 181 4.21 11.98 -21.98
CA ALA A 181 5.45 11.69 -22.72
C ALA A 181 6.56 11.25 -21.77
N ALA A 182 6.70 11.90 -20.61
CA ALA A 182 7.58 11.43 -19.55
C ALA A 182 7.14 10.08 -18.98
N GLY A 183 5.82 9.85 -18.83
CA GLY A 183 5.27 8.56 -18.45
C GLY A 183 5.68 7.43 -19.41
N LEU A 184 5.64 7.67 -20.72
CA LEU A 184 6.10 6.69 -21.71
C LEU A 184 7.61 6.42 -21.65
N LYS A 185 8.44 7.39 -21.27
CA LYS A 185 9.89 7.16 -21.06
C LYS A 185 10.12 6.16 -19.92
N TRP A 186 9.37 6.27 -18.82
CA TRP A 186 9.41 5.29 -17.73
C TRP A 186 8.86 3.93 -18.14
N ALA A 187 7.76 3.90 -18.90
CA ALA A 187 7.22 2.66 -19.43
C ALA A 187 8.24 1.94 -20.34
N ALA A 188 9.02 2.68 -21.13
CA ALA A 188 10.07 2.11 -21.98
C ALA A 188 11.23 1.46 -21.20
N MET A 189 11.41 1.77 -19.91
CA MET A 189 12.42 1.12 -19.06
C MET A 189 11.98 -0.27 -18.56
N VAL A 190 10.70 -0.61 -18.68
CA VAL A 190 10.14 -1.88 -18.23
C VAL A 190 10.49 -2.98 -19.24
N ALA A 191 11.17 -4.03 -18.78
CA ALA A 191 11.58 -5.15 -19.63
C ALA A 191 10.48 -6.19 -19.83
N ASP A 192 9.71 -6.52 -18.78
CA ASP A 192 8.59 -7.46 -18.89
C ASP A 192 7.46 -6.88 -19.76
N PRO A 193 7.07 -7.53 -20.88
CA PRO A 193 6.04 -7.00 -21.77
C PRO A 193 4.67 -6.82 -21.10
N GLY A 194 4.35 -7.68 -20.13
CA GLY A 194 3.09 -7.67 -19.40
C GLY A 194 2.96 -6.50 -18.44
N ILE A 195 4.05 -6.10 -17.79
CA ILE A 195 4.15 -4.88 -16.98
C ILE A 195 4.27 -3.66 -17.91
N GLN A 196 5.01 -3.76 -19.02
CA GLN A 196 5.23 -2.64 -19.94
C GLN A 196 3.91 -2.16 -20.55
N GLN A 197 3.06 -3.06 -21.05
CA GLN A 197 1.73 -2.67 -21.56
C GLN A 197 0.86 -1.97 -20.50
N GLN A 198 0.98 -2.35 -19.22
CA GLN A 198 0.23 -1.73 -18.12
C GLN A 198 0.77 -0.34 -17.82
N ALA A 199 2.09 -0.18 -17.85
CA ALA A 199 2.77 1.10 -17.67
C ALA A 199 2.41 2.08 -18.79
N VAL A 200 2.42 1.64 -20.04
CA VAL A 200 2.02 2.44 -21.21
C VAL A 200 0.57 2.87 -21.11
N ALA A 201 -0.34 1.93 -20.83
CA ALA A 201 -1.75 2.25 -20.63
C ALA A 201 -1.94 3.22 -19.47
N GLY A 202 -1.25 3.01 -18.34
CA GLY A 202 -1.30 3.89 -17.18
C GLY A 202 -0.79 5.30 -17.46
N ALA A 203 0.26 5.43 -18.29
CA ALA A 203 0.82 6.72 -18.69
C ALA A 203 -0.08 7.51 -19.64
N LEU A 204 -0.89 6.84 -20.45
CA LEU A 204 -1.70 7.47 -21.50
C LEU A 204 -3.19 7.56 -21.18
N VAL A 205 -3.72 6.80 -20.21
CA VAL A 205 -5.18 6.66 -20.02
C VAL A 205 -5.89 7.99 -19.80
N GLU A 206 -5.31 8.92 -19.05
CA GLU A 206 -5.94 10.24 -18.83
C GLU A 206 -5.86 11.13 -20.06
N LEU A 207 -4.74 11.10 -20.79
CA LEU A 207 -4.63 11.81 -22.07
C LEU A 207 -5.62 11.22 -23.08
N TYR A 208 -5.70 9.90 -23.18
CA TYR A 208 -6.62 9.21 -24.09
C TYR A 208 -8.09 9.59 -23.84
N ARG A 209 -8.48 9.80 -22.58
CA ARG A 209 -9.83 10.28 -22.23
C ARG A 209 -10.09 11.73 -22.63
N LYS A 210 -9.06 12.58 -22.58
CA LYS A 210 -9.16 14.02 -22.89
C LYS A 210 -9.02 14.29 -24.39
N ASP A 211 -8.06 13.65 -25.03
CA ASP A 211 -7.70 13.77 -26.44
C ASP A 211 -7.14 12.43 -26.96
N THR A 212 -8.04 11.61 -27.52
CA THR A 212 -7.70 10.34 -28.14
C THR A 212 -6.65 10.48 -29.24
N ASN A 213 -6.74 11.52 -30.08
CA ASN A 213 -5.85 11.68 -31.22
C ASN A 213 -4.43 11.97 -30.75
N GLN A 214 -4.29 12.87 -29.78
CA GLN A 214 -2.98 13.19 -29.20
C GLN A 214 -2.37 11.98 -28.47
N ALA A 215 -3.17 11.22 -27.72
CA ALA A 215 -2.70 9.99 -27.07
C ALA A 215 -2.20 8.96 -28.08
N MET A 216 -2.93 8.77 -29.18
CA MET A 216 -2.56 7.84 -30.25
C MET A 216 -1.29 8.27 -30.99
N LEU A 217 -1.17 9.57 -31.32
CA LEU A 217 0.05 10.12 -31.93
C LEU A 217 1.26 9.90 -31.03
N LEU A 218 1.11 10.18 -29.73
CA LEU A 218 2.19 10.01 -28.76
C LEU A 218 2.59 8.53 -28.64
N LEU A 219 1.61 7.62 -28.54
CA LEU A 219 1.86 6.17 -28.52
C LEU A 219 2.63 5.71 -29.76
N GLN A 220 2.20 6.12 -30.95
CA GLN A 220 2.82 5.73 -32.23
C GLN A 220 4.23 6.32 -32.40
N SER A 221 4.47 7.52 -31.86
CA SER A 221 5.79 8.17 -31.89
C SER A 221 6.79 7.60 -30.87
N SER A 222 6.32 6.77 -29.93
CA SER A 222 7.16 6.17 -28.91
C SER A 222 8.02 5.02 -29.46
N SER A 223 9.13 4.72 -28.80
CA SER A 223 10.01 3.58 -29.14
C SER A 223 9.50 2.24 -28.60
N ILE A 224 8.24 2.16 -28.16
CA ILE A 224 7.61 0.95 -27.64
C ILE A 224 7.24 0.02 -28.79
N SER A 225 7.38 -1.29 -28.62
CA SER A 225 7.10 -2.27 -29.67
C SER A 225 5.62 -2.25 -30.10
N ALA A 226 5.35 -2.52 -31.38
CA ALA A 226 3.99 -2.53 -31.92
C ALA A 226 3.05 -3.47 -31.15
N GLN A 227 3.55 -4.63 -30.69
CA GLN A 227 2.78 -5.57 -29.88
C GLN A 227 2.32 -4.96 -28.55
N VAL A 228 3.21 -4.22 -27.87
CA VAL A 228 2.88 -3.57 -26.59
C VAL A 228 1.98 -2.36 -26.81
N GLN A 229 2.18 -1.61 -27.90
CA GLN A 229 1.29 -0.51 -28.28
C GLN A 229 -0.15 -1.01 -28.48
N GLU A 230 -0.32 -2.09 -29.25
CA GLU A 230 -1.63 -2.70 -29.50
C GLU A 230 -2.30 -3.18 -28.21
N ALA A 231 -1.54 -3.87 -27.34
CA ALA A 231 -2.08 -4.40 -26.10
C ALA A 231 -2.43 -3.30 -25.09
N ALA A 232 -1.62 -2.23 -25.01
CA ALA A 232 -1.91 -1.06 -24.20
C ALA A 232 -3.18 -0.33 -24.70
N LEU A 233 -3.33 -0.18 -26.02
CA LEU A 233 -4.51 0.42 -26.63
C LEU A 233 -5.77 -0.42 -26.35
N ALA A 234 -5.70 -1.74 -26.50
CA ALA A 234 -6.79 -2.64 -26.16
C ALA A 234 -7.21 -2.45 -24.70
N ARG A 235 -6.26 -2.22 -23.80
CA ARG A 235 -6.51 -1.99 -22.37
C ARG A 235 -7.14 -0.61 -22.09
N MET A 236 -6.73 0.43 -22.81
CA MET A 236 -7.32 1.78 -22.71
C MET A 236 -8.72 1.87 -23.34
N THR A 237 -9.06 0.98 -24.29
CA THR A 237 -10.36 0.96 -24.97
C THR A 237 -11.38 0.01 -24.34
N ASN A 238 -10.93 -1.13 -23.78
CA ASN A 238 -11.82 -2.05 -23.06
C ASN A 238 -12.25 -1.44 -21.71
N ARG A 239 -13.47 -0.88 -21.70
CA ARG A 239 -14.19 -0.41 -20.51
C ARG A 239 -14.63 -1.57 -19.59
N GLY A 240 -13.67 -2.32 -19.03
CA GLY A 240 -13.93 -3.38 -18.04
C GLY A 240 -14.35 -2.85 -16.65
N PRO A 241 -14.66 -3.72 -15.68
CA PRO A 241 -15.16 -3.34 -14.35
C PRO A 241 -14.30 -2.37 -13.54
N TRP A 242 -13.02 -2.21 -13.91
CA TRP A 242 -12.02 -1.35 -13.28
C TRP A 242 -12.13 0.14 -13.67
N TRP A 243 -13.09 0.49 -14.53
CA TRP A 243 -13.38 1.85 -14.99
C TRP A 243 -14.39 2.62 -14.13
N ARG A 244 -14.89 2.03 -13.04
CA ARG A 244 -15.78 2.69 -12.06
C ARG A 244 -15.02 3.09 -10.80
#